data_AF-A0A0N4ZM28-F1
#
_entry.id   AF-A0A0N4ZM28-F1
#
_cell.length_a   1.000
_cell.length_b   1.000
_cell.length_c   1.000
_cell.angle_alpha   90.00
_cell.angle_beta   90.00
_cell.angle_gamma   90.00
#
_symmetry.space_group_name_H-M   'P 1'
#
loop_
_entity.id
_entity.type
_entity.pdbx_description
1 polymer ?
#
loop_
_entity_poly.entity_id
_entity_poly.type
_entity_poly.pdbx_seq_one_letter_code
_entity_poly.pdbx_strand_id
1 'polypeptide(L)'
;MLTYYITLLSIFPSFLLACSGGNNDLTIMQSPTLTLSFNPPTLWTYPETDAQTTLSYFPGQPLTETEAKNNAANDISNAVMNALTELGIEPAGKTIVTSYQSQLVHDCYKVLTTGLTNAVGNIIGIVENGAVTKLATIGGTAALSADLCAKKNFASNPLTYTENILSATVTINNLVITRFSMKQLASTIMSKLSFGSNVQFVSEITY
;
A
#
# COMPACT_ATOMS: atom_id res chain seq x y z
N MET A 1 74.84 -8.55 37.41
CA MET A 1 73.79 -8.32 36.40
C MET A 1 72.98 -9.60 36.30
N LEU A 2 71.80 -9.64 36.94
CA LEU A 2 70.85 -10.76 36.82
C LEU A 2 69.65 -10.27 36.01
N THR A 3 69.43 -10.87 34.84
CA THR A 3 68.32 -10.55 33.95
C THR A 3 67.19 -11.56 34.21
N TYR A 4 66.06 -11.08 34.71
CA TYR A 4 64.84 -11.87 34.89
C TYR A 4 64.05 -11.91 33.57
N TYR A 5 63.75 -13.11 33.08
CA TYR A 5 62.77 -13.34 32.01
C TYR A 5 61.39 -13.49 32.64
N ILE A 6 60.45 -12.61 32.29
CA ILE A 6 59.01 -12.75 32.58
C ILE A 6 58.32 -13.12 31.27
N THR A 7 57.99 -14.40 31.10
CA THR A 7 57.10 -14.89 30.05
C THR A 7 55.65 -14.71 30.49
N LEU A 8 54.97 -13.71 29.93
CA LEU A 8 53.55 -13.46 30.13
C LEU A 8 52.74 -14.33 29.15
N LEU A 9 52.27 -15.48 29.62
CA LEU A 9 51.40 -16.38 28.86
C LEU A 9 49.97 -15.82 28.87
N SER A 10 49.60 -15.03 27.85
CA SER A 10 48.23 -14.55 27.66
C SER A 10 47.35 -15.67 27.10
N ILE A 11 46.57 -16.29 27.96
CA ILE A 11 45.51 -17.23 27.62
C ILE A 11 44.30 -16.40 27.19
N PHE A 12 44.14 -16.14 25.90
CA PHE A 12 42.89 -15.60 25.37
C PHE A 12 41.82 -16.69 25.39
N PRO A 13 40.69 -16.51 26.09
CA PRO A 13 39.56 -17.43 25.99
C PRO A 13 38.93 -17.27 24.60
N SER A 14 38.97 -18.35 23.82
CA SER A 14 38.24 -18.49 22.57
C SER A 14 36.73 -18.37 22.86
N PHE A 15 36.17 -17.18 22.64
CA PHE A 15 34.73 -16.99 22.60
C PHE A 15 34.17 -17.75 21.39
N LEU A 16 33.68 -18.96 21.64
CA LEU A 16 32.80 -19.69 20.74
C LEU A 16 31.42 -19.02 20.76
N LEU A 17 31.23 -18.01 19.91
CA LEU A 17 29.90 -17.53 19.52
C LEU A 17 29.39 -18.38 18.34
N ALA A 18 29.03 -19.63 18.65
CA ALA A 18 28.26 -20.48 17.73
C ALA A 18 26.79 -20.47 18.17
N CYS A 19 26.06 -19.42 17.81
CA CYS A 19 24.60 -19.48 17.74
C CYS A 19 24.22 -19.72 16.28
N SER A 20 24.15 -20.99 15.89
CA SER A 20 23.56 -21.41 14.61
C SER A 20 22.03 -21.34 14.69
N GLY A 21 21.49 -20.13 14.80
CA GLY A 21 20.16 -19.85 14.25
C GLY A 21 20.41 -19.41 12.81
N GLY A 22 19.88 -20.14 11.83
CA GLY A 22 20.01 -19.83 10.40
C GLY A 22 19.32 -18.52 10.05
N ASN A 23 19.88 -17.39 10.51
CA ASN A 23 19.47 -16.06 10.11
C ASN A 23 20.06 -15.82 8.72
N ASN A 24 19.24 -16.06 7.70
CA ASN A 24 19.53 -15.73 6.30
C ASN A 24 19.61 -14.20 6.06
N ASP A 25 19.77 -13.39 7.11
CA ASP A 25 19.83 -11.94 7.10
C ASP A 25 21.02 -11.40 6.31
N LEU A 26 22.12 -12.17 6.23
CA LEU A 26 23.30 -11.86 5.42
C LEU A 26 23.18 -12.29 3.95
N THR A 27 22.07 -12.93 3.56
CA THR A 27 21.86 -13.33 2.15
C THR A 27 21.78 -12.08 1.29
N ILE A 28 22.55 -12.05 0.20
CA ILE A 28 22.53 -10.97 -0.77
C ILE A 28 21.34 -11.16 -1.70
N MET A 29 20.53 -10.11 -1.84
CA MET A 29 19.43 -10.01 -2.79
C MET A 29 19.82 -9.06 -3.91
N GLN A 30 19.43 -9.42 -5.13
CA GLN A 30 19.68 -8.62 -6.34
C GLN A 30 18.35 -8.34 -7.04
N SER A 31 18.12 -7.09 -7.40
CA SER A 31 16.89 -6.61 -8.05
C SER A 31 15.60 -7.17 -7.42
N PRO A 32 15.38 -6.96 -6.11
CA PRO A 32 14.27 -7.58 -5.39
C PRO A 32 12.92 -7.10 -5.94
N THR A 33 11.92 -7.99 -5.84
CA THR A 33 10.51 -7.67 -6.13
C THR A 33 9.71 -7.76 -4.84
N LEU A 34 9.15 -6.63 -4.44
CA LEU A 34 8.28 -6.50 -3.27
C LEU A 34 6.85 -6.78 -3.66
N THR A 35 6.10 -7.47 -2.79
CA THR A 35 4.65 -7.62 -2.91
C THR A 35 3.97 -6.90 -1.76
N LEU A 36 3.07 -5.98 -2.10
CA LEU A 36 2.30 -5.18 -1.16
C LEU A 36 0.87 -5.72 -1.11
N SER A 37 0.27 -5.76 0.08
CA SER A 37 -1.13 -6.12 0.31
C SER A 37 -1.78 -5.04 1.18
N PHE A 38 -2.77 -4.34 0.63
CA PHE A 38 -3.28 -3.11 1.22
C PHE A 38 -4.70 -2.77 0.77
N ASN A 39 -5.37 -1.91 1.53
CA ASN A 39 -6.53 -1.16 1.09
C ASN A 39 -6.06 0.12 0.38
N PRO A 40 -6.48 0.37 -0.87
CA PRO A 40 -6.01 1.50 -1.65
C PRO A 40 -6.56 2.83 -1.11
N PRO A 41 -5.78 3.92 -1.13
CA PRO A 41 -6.31 5.26 -0.90
C PRO A 41 -7.25 5.68 -2.02
N THR A 42 -8.15 6.63 -1.74
CA THR A 42 -9.07 7.16 -2.77
C THR A 42 -8.34 7.77 -3.96
N LEU A 43 -7.12 8.29 -3.79
CA LEU A 43 -6.28 8.81 -4.86
C LEU A 43 -5.85 7.76 -5.90
N TRP A 44 -5.87 6.48 -5.53
CA TRP A 44 -5.43 5.38 -6.38
C TRP A 44 -6.60 4.66 -7.07
N THR A 45 -7.82 5.08 -6.79
CA THR A 45 -9.03 4.52 -7.37
C THR A 45 -9.71 5.54 -8.29
N TYR A 46 -10.67 5.10 -9.10
CA TYR A 46 -11.42 5.99 -9.99
C TYR A 46 -12.91 5.63 -9.97
N PRO A 47 -13.81 6.61 -10.20
CA PRO A 47 -15.25 6.38 -10.18
C PRO A 47 -15.77 6.04 -11.59
N GLU A 48 -17.08 5.83 -11.71
CA GLU A 48 -17.74 5.68 -13.02
C GLU A 48 -17.72 6.98 -13.83
N THR A 49 -17.94 6.87 -15.14
CA THR A 49 -17.82 8.00 -16.07
C THR A 49 -18.83 9.12 -15.81
N ASP A 50 -19.97 8.81 -15.21
CA ASP A 50 -21.03 9.75 -14.87
C ASP A 50 -20.87 10.37 -13.47
N ALA A 51 -19.80 10.02 -12.74
CA ALA A 51 -19.64 10.37 -11.33
C ALA A 51 -19.63 11.86 -11.04
N GLN A 52 -19.20 12.68 -11.99
CA GLN A 52 -19.31 14.14 -11.88
C GLN A 52 -20.76 14.61 -11.90
N THR A 53 -21.60 14.00 -12.74
CA THR A 53 -23.02 14.37 -12.88
C THR A 53 -23.86 13.83 -11.72
N THR A 54 -23.47 12.68 -11.17
CA THR A 54 -24.17 12.01 -10.06
C THR A 54 -23.58 12.34 -8.69
N LEU A 55 -22.48 13.12 -8.63
CA LEU A 55 -21.71 13.48 -7.44
C LEU A 55 -21.27 12.25 -6.61
N SER A 56 -20.91 11.17 -7.31
CA SER A 56 -20.60 9.85 -6.74
C SER A 56 -19.09 9.59 -6.56
N TYR A 57 -18.24 10.62 -6.56
CA TYR A 57 -16.80 10.46 -6.35
C TYR A 57 -16.37 10.78 -4.90
N PHE A 58 -15.23 10.23 -4.47
CA PHE A 58 -14.62 10.58 -3.19
C PHE A 58 -13.77 11.85 -3.29
N PRO A 59 -13.58 12.61 -2.20
CA PRO A 59 -12.67 13.75 -2.20
C PRO A 59 -11.26 13.36 -2.65
N GLY A 60 -10.71 14.13 -3.59
CA GLY A 60 -9.38 13.92 -4.18
C GLY A 60 -9.31 12.80 -5.22
N GLN A 61 -10.34 11.97 -5.36
CA GLN A 61 -10.34 10.85 -6.29
C GLN A 61 -10.21 11.34 -7.75
N PRO A 62 -9.24 10.80 -8.52
CA PRO A 62 -9.13 11.09 -9.94
C PRO A 62 -10.30 10.50 -10.71
N LEU A 63 -10.64 11.10 -11.85
CA LEU A 63 -11.83 10.72 -12.63
C LEU A 63 -11.54 9.66 -13.70
N THR A 64 -10.27 9.31 -13.89
CA THR A 64 -9.84 8.35 -14.90
C THR A 64 -8.93 7.29 -14.29
N GLU A 65 -9.01 6.07 -14.83
CA GLU A 65 -8.13 4.97 -14.45
C GLU A 65 -6.64 5.31 -14.65
N THR A 66 -6.32 6.02 -15.74
CA THR A 66 -4.92 6.37 -16.06
C THR A 66 -4.33 7.32 -15.03
N GLU A 67 -5.08 8.32 -14.59
CA GLU A 67 -4.63 9.25 -13.57
C GLU A 67 -4.49 8.57 -12.20
N ALA A 68 -5.45 7.72 -11.83
CA ALA A 68 -5.37 6.88 -10.63
C ALA A 68 -4.12 6.00 -10.60
N LYS A 69 -3.80 5.38 -11.73
CA LYS A 69 -2.60 4.54 -11.89
C LYS A 69 -1.32 5.35 -11.80
N ASN A 70 -1.29 6.54 -12.40
CA ASN A 70 -0.13 7.43 -12.34
C ASN A 70 0.11 7.94 -10.92
N ASN A 71 -0.96 8.29 -10.18
CA ASN A 71 -0.86 8.68 -8.77
C ASN A 71 -0.26 7.55 -7.93
N ALA A 72 -0.77 6.33 -8.07
CA ALA A 72 -0.24 5.17 -7.37
C ALA A 72 1.24 4.91 -7.71
N ALA A 73 1.61 4.97 -9.00
CA ALA A 73 2.99 4.77 -9.42
C ALA A 73 3.93 5.83 -8.86
N ASN A 74 3.51 7.10 -8.86
CA ASN A 74 4.29 8.22 -8.33
C ASN A 74 4.47 8.09 -6.81
N ASP A 75 3.40 7.80 -6.08
CA ASP A 75 3.44 7.63 -4.62
C ASP A 75 4.36 6.48 -4.20
N ILE A 76 4.23 5.33 -4.85
CA ILE A 76 5.08 4.16 -4.60
C ILE A 76 6.54 4.47 -4.95
N SER A 77 6.79 5.06 -6.12
CA SER A 77 8.15 5.42 -6.54
C SER A 77 8.79 6.40 -5.56
N ASN A 78 8.06 7.45 -5.17
CA ASN A 78 8.55 8.44 -4.20
C ASN A 78 8.81 7.81 -2.82
N ALA A 79 7.92 6.93 -2.35
CA ALA A 79 8.12 6.21 -1.09
C ALA A 79 9.38 5.34 -1.11
N VAL A 80 9.63 4.62 -2.21
CA VAL A 80 10.83 3.79 -2.39
C VAL A 80 12.09 4.65 -2.45
N MET A 81 12.10 5.73 -3.24
CA MET A 81 13.26 6.62 -3.36
C MET A 81 13.62 7.29 -2.03
N ASN A 82 12.61 7.73 -1.29
CA ASN A 82 12.79 8.30 0.04
C ASN A 82 13.30 7.25 1.03
N ALA A 83 12.78 6.02 0.98
CA ALA A 83 13.22 4.94 1.85
C ALA A 83 14.66 4.50 1.56
N LEU A 84 15.07 4.46 0.29
CA LEU A 84 16.46 4.20 -0.10
C LEU A 84 17.40 5.27 0.47
N THR A 85 17.03 6.54 0.29
CA THR A 85 17.81 7.68 0.77
C THR A 85 17.95 7.66 2.30
N GLU A 86 16.87 7.36 3.02
CA GLU A 86 16.85 7.29 4.50
C GLU A 86 17.76 6.16 5.03
N LEU A 87 17.89 5.07 4.28
CA LEU A 87 18.79 3.95 4.61
C LEU A 87 20.23 4.16 4.12
N GLY A 88 20.55 5.33 3.57
CA GLY A 88 21.90 5.64 3.05
C GLY A 88 22.24 4.89 1.76
N ILE A 89 21.24 4.40 1.02
CA ILE A 89 21.41 3.73 -0.26
C ILE A 89 21.21 4.75 -1.37
N GLU A 90 22.24 4.95 -2.20
CA GLU A 90 22.18 5.86 -3.34
C GLU A 90 21.06 5.47 -4.32
N PRO A 91 20.04 6.32 -4.52
CA PRO A 91 18.94 6.01 -5.43
C PRO A 91 19.34 6.11 -6.91
N ALA A 92 20.41 6.85 -7.25
CA ALA A 92 20.86 6.98 -8.64
C ALA A 92 21.19 5.62 -9.28
N GLY A 93 20.75 5.45 -10.55
CA GLY A 93 20.97 4.22 -11.33
C GLY A 93 20.01 3.07 -10.99
N LYS A 94 19.11 3.23 -10.02
CA LYS A 94 18.04 2.28 -9.72
C LYS A 94 16.79 2.61 -10.51
N THR A 95 16.09 1.59 -10.99
CA THR A 95 14.83 1.77 -11.72
C THR A 95 13.72 1.05 -10.98
N ILE A 96 12.68 1.80 -10.60
CA ILE A 96 11.52 1.29 -9.88
C ILE A 96 10.43 0.97 -10.89
N VAL A 97 10.00 -0.29 -10.94
CA VAL A 97 8.89 -0.75 -11.79
C VAL A 97 7.76 -1.16 -10.87
N THR A 98 6.61 -0.51 -11.00
CA THR A 98 5.42 -0.79 -10.20
C THR A 98 4.36 -1.48 -11.05
N SER A 99 3.73 -2.50 -10.50
CA SER A 99 2.51 -3.07 -11.06
C SER A 99 1.37 -2.82 -10.08
N TYR A 100 0.43 -1.97 -10.49
CA TYR A 100 -0.80 -1.69 -9.77
C TYR A 100 -1.93 -1.58 -10.78
N GLN A 101 -3.09 -2.14 -10.44
CA GLN A 101 -4.32 -2.02 -11.20
C GLN A 101 -5.28 -1.16 -10.39
N SER A 102 -5.58 0.02 -10.92
CA SER A 102 -6.55 0.92 -10.31
C SER A 102 -7.93 0.29 -10.31
N GLN A 103 -8.63 0.42 -9.19
CA GLN A 103 -9.95 -0.14 -9.02
C GLN A 103 -11.02 0.90 -9.34
N LEU A 104 -12.06 0.47 -10.06
CA LEU A 104 -13.30 1.22 -10.19
C LEU A 104 -14.07 1.14 -8.88
N VAL A 105 -14.19 2.27 -8.19
CA VAL A 105 -15.00 2.40 -6.96
C VAL A 105 -15.53 3.82 -6.87
N HIS A 106 -16.77 3.95 -6.44
CA HIS A 106 -17.44 5.24 -6.30
C HIS A 106 -18.22 5.27 -4.98
N ASP A 107 -18.54 6.47 -4.53
CA ASP A 107 -19.56 6.68 -3.50
C ASP A 107 -20.94 6.44 -4.11
N CYS A 108 -22.00 6.29 -3.32
CA CYS A 108 -23.34 6.20 -3.87
C CYS A 108 -23.75 7.51 -4.61
N TYR A 109 -24.66 7.41 -5.58
CA TYR A 109 -25.11 8.57 -6.35
C TYR A 109 -25.94 9.53 -5.49
N LYS A 110 -25.54 10.80 -5.43
CA LYS A 110 -26.20 11.86 -4.64
C LYS A 110 -27.11 12.73 -5.50
N VAL A 111 -27.00 12.62 -6.82
CA VAL A 111 -27.86 13.29 -7.81
C VAL A 111 -28.32 12.26 -8.82
N LEU A 112 -29.61 12.29 -9.16
CA LEU A 112 -30.18 11.47 -10.23
C LEU A 112 -30.20 12.28 -11.52
N THR A 113 -29.68 11.72 -12.61
CA THR A 113 -29.86 12.26 -13.95
C THR A 113 -31.31 12.06 -14.40
N THR A 114 -31.84 13.03 -15.15
CA THR A 114 -33.22 13.04 -15.63
C THR A 114 -33.57 11.73 -16.34
N GLY A 115 -34.59 11.02 -15.86
CA GLY A 115 -35.03 9.72 -16.41
C GLY A 115 -34.55 8.48 -15.65
N LEU A 116 -33.66 8.62 -14.67
CA LEU A 116 -33.33 7.54 -13.72
C LEU A 116 -34.07 7.74 -12.41
N THR A 117 -34.83 6.72 -11.99
CA THR A 117 -35.57 6.74 -10.70
C THR A 117 -34.73 6.23 -9.54
N ASN A 118 -33.59 5.61 -9.82
CA ASN A 118 -32.85 4.75 -8.92
C ASN A 118 -31.34 5.06 -9.03
N ALA A 119 -30.65 5.24 -7.91
CA ALA A 119 -29.19 5.35 -7.86
C ALA A 119 -28.61 3.98 -8.20
N VAL A 120 -28.17 3.79 -9.44
CA VAL A 120 -27.49 2.57 -9.86
C VAL A 120 -26.01 2.73 -9.51
N GLY A 121 -25.65 2.34 -8.29
CA GLY A 121 -24.27 2.19 -7.86
C GLY A 121 -24.20 0.91 -7.06
N ASN A 122 -24.10 -0.23 -7.76
CA ASN A 122 -24.25 -1.54 -7.12
C ASN A 122 -23.13 -1.84 -6.13
N ILE A 123 -21.99 -1.15 -6.23
CA ILE A 123 -20.82 -1.30 -5.36
C ILE A 123 -20.38 0.08 -4.88
N ILE A 124 -20.55 0.36 -3.60
CA ILE A 124 -20.16 1.61 -2.93
C ILE A 124 -18.85 1.38 -2.18
N GLY A 125 -17.87 2.26 -2.35
CA GLY A 125 -16.66 2.26 -1.52
C GLY A 125 -16.93 2.80 -0.12
N ILE A 126 -16.43 2.10 0.89
CA ILE A 126 -16.40 2.58 2.27
C ILE A 126 -14.99 3.09 2.55
N VAL A 127 -14.89 4.40 2.82
CA VAL A 127 -13.63 5.07 3.08
C VAL A 127 -13.44 5.25 4.57
N GLU A 128 -12.36 4.69 5.10
CA GLU A 128 -11.94 4.81 6.50
C GLU A 128 -10.50 5.32 6.50
N ASN A 129 -10.22 6.43 7.19
CA ASN A 129 -8.90 7.10 7.21
C ASN A 129 -8.24 7.28 5.83
N GLY A 130 -9.02 7.66 4.81
CA GLY A 130 -8.53 7.95 3.46
C GLY A 130 -8.32 6.73 2.54
N ALA A 131 -8.47 5.51 3.07
CA ALA A 131 -8.42 4.27 2.29
C ALA A 131 -9.81 3.67 2.06
N VAL A 132 -10.01 3.06 0.90
CA VAL A 132 -11.21 2.28 0.58
C VAL A 132 -11.04 0.90 1.22
N THR A 133 -11.52 0.73 2.45
CA THR A 133 -11.34 -0.52 3.22
C THR A 133 -12.33 -1.59 2.85
N LYS A 134 -13.56 -1.21 2.48
CA LYS A 134 -14.63 -2.15 2.15
C LYS A 134 -15.39 -1.72 0.90
N LEU A 135 -15.95 -2.70 0.23
CA LEU A 135 -16.93 -2.53 -0.83
C LEU A 135 -18.29 -2.95 -0.28
N ALA A 136 -19.27 -2.06 -0.36
CA ALA A 136 -20.63 -2.30 0.05
C ALA A 136 -21.51 -2.55 -1.18
N THR A 137 -22.08 -3.74 -1.27
CA THR A 137 -23.08 -4.07 -2.27
C THR A 137 -24.46 -3.78 -1.72
N ILE A 138 -25.27 -3.06 -2.48
CA ILE A 138 -26.65 -2.76 -2.10
C ILE A 138 -27.49 -4.04 -2.27
N GLY A 139 -28.03 -4.56 -1.17
CA GLY A 139 -29.00 -5.65 -1.18
C GLY A 139 -30.45 -5.13 -1.18
N GLY A 140 -31.38 -6.01 -1.56
CA GLY A 140 -32.81 -5.71 -1.62
C GLY A 140 -33.34 -5.59 -3.05
N THR A 141 -34.67 -5.52 -3.18
CA THR A 141 -35.37 -5.33 -4.46
C THR A 141 -35.76 -3.88 -4.72
N ALA A 142 -35.70 -3.04 -3.69
CA ALA A 142 -35.89 -1.60 -3.81
C ALA A 142 -34.59 -0.96 -4.28
N ALA A 143 -34.70 0.11 -5.03
CA ALA A 143 -33.52 0.84 -5.44
C ALA A 143 -33.18 1.94 -4.43
N LEU A 144 -31.88 2.18 -4.25
CA LEU A 144 -31.41 3.28 -3.43
C LEU A 144 -31.78 4.61 -4.10
N SER A 145 -32.41 5.53 -3.39
CA SER A 145 -32.63 6.89 -3.89
C SER A 145 -31.43 7.77 -3.57
N ALA A 146 -31.24 8.85 -4.35
CA ALA A 146 -30.18 9.81 -4.10
C ALA A 146 -30.28 10.49 -2.73
N ASP A 147 -31.50 10.75 -2.23
CA ASP A 147 -31.73 11.31 -0.90
C ASP A 147 -31.27 10.36 0.23
N LEU A 148 -31.58 9.07 0.08
CA LEU A 148 -31.15 8.04 1.05
C LEU A 148 -29.63 7.85 1.02
N CYS A 149 -29.01 7.88 -0.16
CA CYS A 149 -27.56 7.88 -0.31
C CYS A 149 -26.92 9.10 0.38
N ALA A 150 -27.41 10.31 0.11
CA ALA A 150 -26.87 11.55 0.66
C ALA A 150 -26.98 11.59 2.20
N LYS A 151 -28.07 11.05 2.75
CA LYS A 151 -28.28 10.92 4.20
C LYS A 151 -27.61 9.70 4.82
N LYS A 152 -26.95 8.85 4.02
CA LYS A 152 -26.38 7.55 4.43
C LYS A 152 -27.41 6.68 5.18
N ASN A 153 -28.67 6.71 4.76
CA ASN A 153 -29.75 5.93 5.34
C ASN A 153 -30.06 4.69 4.48
N PHE A 154 -29.61 3.53 4.95
CA PHE A 154 -29.70 2.26 4.23
C PHE A 154 -30.70 1.27 4.84
N ALA A 155 -31.63 1.72 5.70
CA ALA A 155 -32.54 0.82 6.43
C ALA A 155 -33.38 -0.09 5.53
N SER A 156 -33.83 0.42 4.38
CA SER A 156 -34.61 -0.34 3.38
C SER A 156 -33.74 -1.01 2.30
N ASN A 157 -32.42 -0.77 2.32
CA ASN A 157 -31.45 -1.22 1.32
C ASN A 157 -30.22 -1.78 2.05
N PRO A 158 -30.32 -2.94 2.71
CA PRO A 158 -29.26 -3.46 3.56
C PRO A 158 -27.96 -3.62 2.77
N LEU A 159 -26.87 -3.11 3.34
CA LEU A 159 -25.54 -3.18 2.73
C LEU A 159 -24.84 -4.49 3.11
N THR A 160 -24.30 -5.19 2.12
CA THR A 160 -23.40 -6.32 2.32
C THR A 160 -21.97 -5.85 2.08
N TYR A 161 -21.09 -6.04 3.07
CA TYR A 161 -19.72 -5.57 3.00
C TYR A 161 -18.77 -6.70 2.61
N THR A 162 -17.82 -6.38 1.74
CA THR A 162 -16.67 -7.23 1.39
C THR A 162 -15.39 -6.43 1.60
N GLU A 163 -14.38 -7.04 2.18
CA GLU A 163 -13.06 -6.41 2.37
C GLU A 163 -12.41 -6.09 1.03
N ASN A 164 -11.81 -4.90 0.92
CA ASN A 164 -11.21 -4.40 -0.30
C ASN A 164 -9.68 -4.48 -0.25
N ILE A 165 -9.15 -5.70 -0.31
CA ILE A 165 -7.71 -5.95 -0.24
C ILE A 165 -7.17 -6.09 -1.66
N LEU A 166 -6.29 -5.16 -2.06
CA LEU A 166 -5.59 -5.18 -3.33
C LEU A 166 -4.11 -5.52 -3.14
N SER A 167 -3.48 -5.93 -4.22
CA SER A 167 -2.05 -6.17 -4.27
C SER A 167 -1.37 -5.32 -5.33
N ALA A 168 -0.11 -4.96 -5.07
CA ALA A 168 0.78 -4.34 -6.03
C ALA A 168 2.17 -4.98 -5.92
N THR A 169 2.91 -4.98 -7.02
CA THR A 169 4.32 -5.38 -6.98
C THR A 169 5.24 -4.20 -7.28
N VAL A 170 6.42 -4.22 -6.67
CA VAL A 170 7.44 -3.19 -6.86
C VAL A 170 8.78 -3.87 -7.06
N THR A 171 9.32 -3.79 -8.27
CA THR A 171 10.65 -4.29 -8.60
C THR A 171 11.64 -3.14 -8.58
N ILE A 172 12.72 -3.28 -7.83
CA ILE A 172 13.80 -2.27 -7.76
C ILE A 172 15.02 -2.80 -8.50
N ASN A 173 15.13 -2.48 -9.78
CA ASN A 173 16.24 -2.91 -10.62
C ASN A 173 17.56 -2.26 -10.18
N ASN A 174 18.66 -3.00 -10.30
CA ASN A 174 20.03 -2.57 -9.93
C ASN A 174 20.18 -2.25 -8.43
N LEU A 175 19.40 -2.90 -7.57
CA LEU A 175 19.57 -2.88 -6.12
C LEU A 175 20.25 -4.17 -5.67
N VAL A 176 21.36 -4.05 -4.96
CA VAL A 176 22.06 -5.18 -4.32
C VAL A 176 22.17 -4.87 -2.83
N ILE A 177 21.46 -5.63 -2.00
CA ILE A 177 21.42 -5.41 -0.55
C ILE A 177 21.30 -6.74 0.19
N THR A 178 21.56 -6.73 1.49
CA THR A 178 21.32 -7.90 2.34
C THR A 178 19.83 -8.03 2.65
N ARG A 179 19.39 -9.24 3.00
CA ARG A 179 18.02 -9.49 3.45
C ARG A 179 17.66 -8.66 4.69
N PHE A 180 18.62 -8.39 5.57
CA PHE A 180 18.44 -7.47 6.70
C PHE A 180 18.12 -6.03 6.26
N SER A 181 18.87 -5.49 5.31
CA SER A 181 18.58 -4.16 4.74
C SER A 181 17.26 -4.15 3.96
N MET A 182 16.88 -5.27 3.34
CA MET A 182 15.59 -5.41 2.65
C MET A 182 14.42 -5.36 3.62
N LYS A 183 14.52 -6.00 4.80
CA LYS A 183 13.52 -5.86 5.89
C LYS A 183 13.32 -4.40 6.27
N GLN A 184 14.41 -3.67 6.51
CA GLN A 184 14.35 -2.26 6.86
C GLN A 184 13.72 -1.42 5.74
N LEU A 185 14.13 -1.64 4.50
CA LEU A 185 13.59 -0.94 3.34
C LEU A 185 12.08 -1.18 3.18
N ALA A 186 11.62 -2.43 3.33
CA ALA A 186 10.20 -2.77 3.30
C ALA A 186 9.41 -2.04 4.41
N SER A 187 9.91 -2.03 5.66
CA SER A 187 9.27 -1.32 6.77
C SER A 187 9.23 0.20 6.55
N THR A 188 10.30 0.79 6.00
CA THR A 188 10.34 2.23 5.70
C THR A 188 9.38 2.58 4.57
N ILE A 189 9.32 1.78 3.49
CA ILE A 189 8.34 1.97 2.40
C ILE A 189 6.91 1.93 2.94
N MET A 190 6.60 0.93 3.77
CA MET A 190 5.29 0.77 4.39
C MET A 190 4.92 2.01 5.22
N SER A 191 5.84 2.52 6.05
CA SER A 191 5.64 3.75 6.83
C SER A 191 5.38 4.96 5.93
N LYS A 192 6.20 5.17 4.89
CA LYS A 192 6.04 6.32 3.98
C LYS A 192 4.70 6.27 3.22
N LEU A 193 4.27 5.09 2.77
CA LEU A 193 3.00 4.95 2.07
C LEU A 193 1.79 5.10 3.00
N SER A 194 1.87 4.58 4.23
CA SER A 194 0.79 4.73 5.21
C SER A 194 0.57 6.19 5.60
N PHE A 195 1.65 6.93 5.91
CA PHE A 195 1.53 8.32 6.37
C PHE A 195 1.51 9.35 5.25
N GLY A 196 2.13 9.06 4.11
CA GLY A 196 2.23 9.99 2.97
C GLY A 196 1.06 9.88 2.00
N SER A 197 0.51 8.67 1.82
CA SER A 197 -0.50 8.38 0.80
C SER A 197 -1.77 7.72 1.35
N ASN A 198 -1.92 7.61 2.68
CA ASN A 198 -3.06 6.96 3.35
C ASN A 198 -3.28 5.49 2.92
N VAL A 199 -2.21 4.79 2.52
CA VAL A 199 -2.30 3.36 2.19
C VAL A 199 -2.46 2.56 3.49
N GLN A 200 -3.45 1.67 3.57
CA GLN A 200 -3.59 0.82 4.75
C GLN A 200 -3.13 -0.60 4.45
N PHE A 201 -1.98 -0.97 4.99
CA PHE A 201 -1.44 -2.31 4.79
C PHE A 201 -2.18 -3.34 5.63
N VAL A 202 -2.55 -4.45 5.00
CA VAL A 202 -3.21 -5.58 5.66
C VAL A 202 -2.19 -6.62 6.12
N SER A 203 -1.02 -6.64 5.47
CA SER A 203 0.12 -7.47 5.86
C SER A 203 1.44 -6.76 5.61
N GLU A 204 2.51 -7.28 6.20
CA GLU A 204 3.87 -6.86 5.90
C GLU A 204 4.20 -7.07 4.41
N ILE A 205 5.08 -6.22 3.88
CA ILE A 205 5.60 -6.34 2.52
C ILE A 205 6.52 -7.57 2.44
N THR A 206 6.28 -8.43 1.46
CA THR A 206 7.08 -9.65 1.21
C THR A 206 8.03 -9.45 0.02
N TYR A 207 9.14 -10.20 0.00
CA TYR A 207 10.22 -10.12 -1.00
C TYR A 207 11.05 -11.42 -1.05
#